data_AF-A0A6P0VNR7-F1
#
_entry.id   AF-A0A6P0VNR7-F1
#
_cell.length_a   1.000
_cell.length_b   1.000
_cell.length_c   1.000
_cell.angle_alpha   90.00
_cell.angle_beta   90.00
_cell.angle_gamma   90.00
#
_symmetry.space_group_name_H-M   'P 1'
#
loop_
_entity.id
_entity.type
_entity.pdbx_description
1 polymer ?
#
loop_
_entity_poly.entity_id
_entity_poly.type
_entity_poly.pdbx_seq_one_letter_code
_entity_poly.pdbx_strand_id
1 'polypeptide(L)'
;MSNSLWKNPSNLILGATFILLGTAAPSAATTLTGFQTVGSDMAGMQITVNFFDGTSQTSSWLPTGGDSGGAFGTGWSLTQSGNTFGSFNNPWSFNYTGTNTVAALIIDTIPGNTVFDILPDLNGPFQTPGSADGWHFQTVFGVGPTRAPEYSVPIDISRGDLFGRLSLFWDTGFRGLMGFLADTE
;
A
#
# COMPACT_ATOMS: atom_id res chain seq x y z
N MET A 1 67.95 3.58 -34.29
CA MET A 1 67.24 3.10 -33.08
C MET A 1 66.12 4.11 -32.85
N SER A 2 64.90 3.85 -33.33
CA SER A 2 63.81 3.07 -32.73
C SER A 2 62.70 4.01 -32.25
N ASN A 3 61.50 3.79 -32.79
CA ASN A 3 60.21 4.43 -32.52
C ASN A 3 59.77 4.42 -31.04
N SER A 4 58.85 5.34 -30.70
CA SER A 4 57.68 5.14 -29.81
C SER A 4 57.13 6.54 -29.48
N LEU A 5 55.97 7.05 -29.92
CA LEU A 5 54.67 6.53 -30.37
C LEU A 5 53.81 5.88 -29.29
N TRP A 6 53.36 6.65 -28.28
CA TRP A 6 52.11 6.35 -27.56
C TRP A 6 51.33 7.62 -27.19
N LYS A 7 50.06 7.63 -27.62
CA LYS A 7 48.99 8.56 -27.24
C LYS A 7 48.10 7.90 -26.17
N ASN A 8 47.66 8.71 -25.21
CA ASN A 8 46.37 8.66 -24.46
C ASN A 8 46.17 7.48 -23.48
N PRO A 9 45.19 7.49 -22.52
CA PRO A 9 44.03 8.40 -22.44
C PRO A 9 43.53 8.83 -21.02
N SER A 10 42.66 9.86 -21.03
CA SER A 10 41.43 10.05 -20.22
C SER A 10 41.43 9.77 -18.70
N ASN A 11 41.24 10.85 -17.92
CA ASN A 11 40.68 10.78 -16.57
C ASN A 11 39.23 10.31 -16.64
N LEU A 12 39.02 9.00 -16.48
CA LEU A 12 37.72 8.46 -16.10
C LEU A 12 37.47 8.84 -14.64
N ILE A 13 36.68 9.89 -14.42
CA ILE A 13 35.99 10.08 -13.14
C ILE A 13 34.92 9.00 -13.10
N LEU A 14 35.25 7.88 -12.45
CA LEU A 14 34.28 6.85 -12.10
C LEU A 14 33.41 7.47 -11.00
N GLY A 15 32.26 8.03 -11.38
CA GLY A 15 31.22 8.42 -10.43
C GLY A 15 30.74 7.16 -9.71
N ALA A 16 31.20 6.94 -8.49
CA ALA A 16 30.69 5.89 -7.64
C ALA A 16 29.25 6.26 -7.25
N THR A 17 28.26 5.71 -7.95
CA THR A 17 26.87 5.72 -7.51
C THR A 17 26.78 4.87 -6.25
N PHE A 18 26.65 5.52 -5.10
CA PHE A 18 26.26 4.86 -3.86
C PHE A 18 24.77 4.51 -3.96
N ILE A 19 24.44 3.26 -4.31
CA ILE A 19 23.10 2.74 -4.09
C ILE A 19 23.01 2.43 -2.60
N LEU A 20 22.33 3.29 -1.85
CA LEU A 20 21.97 3.02 -0.47
C LEU A 20 20.90 1.93 -0.49
N LEU A 21 21.31 0.66 -0.45
CA LEU A 21 20.43 -0.45 -0.13
C LEU A 21 20.08 -0.32 1.36
N GLY A 22 19.05 0.47 1.66
CA GLY A 22 18.43 0.44 2.98
C GLY A 22 17.84 -0.94 3.19
N THR A 23 18.51 -1.77 4.00
CA THR A 23 17.88 -2.95 4.59
C THR A 23 16.85 -2.43 5.59
N ALA A 24 15.59 -2.31 5.16
CA ALA A 24 14.49 -2.11 6.08
C ALA A 24 14.55 -3.26 7.11
N ALA A 25 14.75 -2.92 8.38
CA ALA A 25 14.58 -3.90 9.43
C ALA A 25 13.12 -4.37 9.40
N PRO A 26 12.84 -5.69 9.49
CA PRO A 26 11.47 -6.15 9.64
C PRO A 26 10.87 -5.46 10.86
N SER A 27 9.75 -4.76 10.67
CA SER A 27 8.98 -4.22 11.80
C SER A 27 8.55 -5.41 12.66
N ALA A 28 8.79 -5.32 13.97
CA ALA A 28 8.56 -6.42 14.89
C ALA A 28 7.09 -6.88 14.86
N ALA A 29 6.93 -8.21 14.92
CA ALA A 29 5.68 -8.94 14.75
C ALA A 29 4.49 -8.31 15.48
N THR A 30 3.54 -7.79 14.70
CA THR A 30 2.14 -7.71 15.11
C THR A 30 1.71 -9.16 15.37
N THR A 31 1.31 -9.48 16.60
CA THR A 31 0.65 -10.76 16.85
C THR A 31 -0.62 -10.78 16.00
N LEU A 32 -0.63 -11.57 14.93
CA LEU A 32 -1.85 -11.82 14.18
C LEU A 32 -2.83 -12.51 15.12
N THR A 33 -4.01 -11.95 15.22
CA THR A 33 -4.99 -12.45 16.18
C THR A 33 -5.93 -13.47 15.55
N GLY A 34 -5.90 -13.62 14.22
CA GLY A 34 -6.80 -14.48 13.45
C GLY A 34 -8.28 -14.08 13.59
N PHE A 35 -8.52 -12.85 14.09
CA PHE A 35 -9.85 -12.29 14.26
C PHE A 35 -10.18 -11.38 13.08
N GLN A 36 -11.47 -11.24 12.82
CA GLN A 36 -12.00 -10.35 11.79
C GLN A 36 -11.53 -8.92 12.05
N THR A 37 -10.77 -8.33 11.13
CA THR A 37 -10.41 -6.91 11.21
C THR A 37 -11.53 -6.08 10.64
N VAL A 38 -12.09 -5.19 11.47
CA VAL A 38 -13.10 -4.23 11.04
C VAL A 38 -12.56 -2.80 11.04
N GLY A 39 -13.25 -1.89 10.38
CA GLY A 39 -12.76 -0.53 10.18
C GLY A 39 -12.44 0.24 11.47
N SER A 40 -13.04 -0.11 12.60
CA SER A 40 -12.74 0.49 13.91
C SER A 40 -11.44 0.00 14.53
N ASP A 41 -10.96 -1.19 14.18
CA ASP A 41 -9.71 -1.77 14.72
C ASP A 41 -8.46 -1.11 14.12
N MET A 42 -8.60 -0.54 12.93
CA MET A 42 -7.49 0.04 12.16
C MET A 42 -7.15 1.49 12.60
N ALA A 43 -7.54 1.87 13.80
CA ALA A 43 -7.32 3.21 14.33
C ALA A 43 -5.83 3.55 14.36
N GLY A 44 -5.44 4.67 13.72
CA GLY A 44 -4.06 5.12 13.69
C GLY A 44 -3.33 4.87 12.37
N MET A 45 -3.85 4.06 11.44
CA MET A 45 -3.27 3.95 10.09
C MET A 45 -3.12 5.32 9.43
N GLN A 46 -2.16 5.46 8.51
CA GLN A 46 -1.91 6.71 7.79
C GLN A 46 -2.30 6.57 6.32
N ILE A 47 -3.24 7.43 5.89
CA ILE A 47 -3.71 7.47 4.51
C ILE A 47 -3.14 8.72 3.85
N THR A 48 -2.38 8.53 2.76
CA THR A 48 -1.79 9.63 1.99
C THR A 48 -2.35 9.67 0.58
N VAL A 49 -2.85 10.83 0.17
CA VAL A 49 -3.32 11.11 -1.19
C VAL A 49 -2.36 12.09 -1.85
N ASN A 50 -1.73 11.66 -2.95
CA ASN A 50 -0.88 12.51 -3.77
C ASN A 50 -1.67 13.00 -4.98
N PHE A 51 -1.55 14.28 -5.30
CA PHE A 51 -2.26 14.92 -6.40
C PHE A 51 -1.33 15.26 -7.56
N PHE A 52 -1.87 15.38 -8.77
CA PHE A 52 -1.10 15.71 -9.97
C PHE A 52 -0.51 17.13 -9.99
N ASP A 53 -0.99 18.02 -9.13
CA ASP A 53 -0.39 19.34 -8.93
C ASP A 53 0.87 19.31 -8.04
N GLY A 54 1.28 18.12 -7.59
CA GLY A 54 2.43 17.91 -6.72
C GLY A 54 2.13 18.07 -5.23
N THR A 55 0.91 18.43 -4.85
CA THR A 55 0.50 18.49 -3.45
C THR A 55 0.19 17.09 -2.90
N SER A 56 0.22 16.97 -1.57
CA SER A 56 -0.10 15.73 -0.86
C SER A 56 -0.88 16.06 0.41
N GLN A 57 -1.77 15.16 0.81
CA GLN A 57 -2.48 15.22 2.08
C GLN A 57 -2.39 13.86 2.77
N THR A 58 -2.06 13.89 4.07
CA THR A 58 -2.07 12.70 4.92
C THR A 58 -3.09 12.90 6.04
N SER A 59 -3.90 11.88 6.31
CA SER A 59 -4.79 11.83 7.46
C SER A 59 -4.65 10.50 8.18
N SER A 60 -4.77 10.54 9.51
CA SER A 60 -4.91 9.35 10.33
C SER A 60 -6.29 8.74 10.14
N TRP A 61 -6.34 7.42 10.23
CA TRP A 61 -7.57 6.64 10.27
C TRP A 61 -8.20 6.70 11.66
N LEU A 62 -9.50 6.96 11.72
CA LEU A 62 -10.25 7.05 12.96
C LEU A 62 -11.50 6.15 12.90
N PRO A 63 -11.91 5.53 14.02
CA PRO A 63 -13.20 4.87 14.11
C PRO A 63 -14.34 5.86 13.86
N THR A 64 -15.31 5.46 13.04
CA THR A 64 -16.51 6.23 12.71
C THR A 64 -17.80 5.52 13.15
N GLY A 65 -17.69 4.27 13.58
CA GLY A 65 -18.79 3.44 14.09
C GLY A 65 -18.24 2.22 14.84
N GLY A 66 -19.13 1.32 15.26
CA GLY A 66 -18.75 0.09 15.98
C GLY A 66 -17.80 -0.80 15.17
N ASP A 67 -18.08 -0.94 13.88
CA ASP A 67 -17.30 -1.78 12.93
C ASP A 67 -16.80 -0.97 11.74
N SER A 68 -16.72 0.35 11.87
CA SER A 68 -16.45 1.26 10.75
C SER A 68 -15.36 2.27 11.11
N GLY A 69 -14.58 2.65 10.12
CA GLY A 69 -13.58 3.71 10.24
C GLY A 69 -13.30 4.40 8.92
N GLY A 70 -12.48 5.43 8.98
CA GLY A 70 -12.02 6.13 7.79
C GLY A 70 -11.01 7.23 8.05
N ALA A 71 -10.42 7.71 6.96
CA ALA A 71 -9.60 8.90 6.90
C ALA A 71 -10.22 9.91 5.93
N PHE A 72 -10.13 11.20 6.28
CA PHE A 72 -10.82 12.26 5.59
C PHE A 72 -9.88 13.44 5.36
N GLY A 73 -9.92 14.01 4.16
CA GLY A 73 -9.18 15.23 3.85
C GLY A 73 -10.00 16.18 2.98
N THR A 74 -9.33 17.11 2.32
CA THR A 74 -10.02 18.12 1.52
C THR A 74 -10.52 17.51 0.22
N GLY A 75 -11.82 17.20 0.17
CA GLY A 75 -12.47 16.64 -1.01
C GLY A 75 -12.17 15.17 -1.25
N TRP A 76 -11.53 14.46 -0.32
CA TRP A 76 -11.38 13.01 -0.38
C TRP A 76 -11.77 12.33 0.94
N SER A 77 -12.17 11.07 0.84
CA SER A 77 -12.36 10.16 1.97
C SER A 77 -11.98 8.75 1.57
N LEU A 78 -11.40 8.01 2.51
CA LEU A 78 -11.29 6.55 2.44
C LEU A 78 -12.00 5.97 3.65
N THR A 79 -12.97 5.08 3.45
CA THR A 79 -13.75 4.46 4.53
C THR A 79 -13.85 2.96 4.34
N GLN A 80 -13.93 2.23 5.45
CA GLN A 80 -14.18 0.79 5.47
C GLN A 80 -15.18 0.49 6.60
N SER A 81 -16.10 -0.43 6.34
CA SER A 81 -17.06 -0.90 7.34
C SER A 81 -17.27 -2.41 7.23
N GLY A 82 -17.33 -3.08 8.37
CA GLY A 82 -17.46 -4.54 8.44
C GLY A 82 -16.11 -5.25 8.31
N ASN A 83 -16.14 -6.57 8.17
CA ASN A 83 -14.93 -7.39 8.06
C ASN A 83 -14.25 -7.21 6.69
N THR A 84 -12.93 -7.00 6.66
CA THR A 84 -12.14 -6.87 5.41
C THR A 84 -11.88 -8.18 4.70
N PHE A 85 -12.07 -9.32 5.36
CA PHE A 85 -11.83 -10.63 4.75
C PHE A 85 -12.60 -10.74 3.44
N GLY A 86 -11.89 -11.14 2.37
CA GLY A 86 -12.41 -11.07 1.00
C GLY A 86 -13.74 -11.80 0.80
N SER A 87 -13.96 -12.88 1.57
CA SER A 87 -15.17 -13.69 1.55
C SER A 87 -16.45 -12.95 1.98
N PHE A 88 -16.34 -11.85 2.73
CA PHE A 88 -17.50 -11.05 3.17
C PHE A 88 -17.90 -9.95 2.19
N ASN A 89 -17.07 -9.64 1.19
CA ASN A 89 -17.33 -8.63 0.16
C ASN A 89 -17.78 -7.27 0.72
N ASN A 90 -17.09 -6.78 1.77
CA ASN A 90 -17.28 -5.44 2.33
C ASN A 90 -16.23 -4.48 1.75
N PRO A 91 -16.52 -3.75 0.67
CA PRO A 91 -15.51 -2.93 0.00
C PRO A 91 -15.11 -1.71 0.82
N TRP A 92 -13.81 -1.42 0.78
CA TRP A 92 -13.28 -0.08 1.03
C TRP A 92 -13.87 0.88 0.00
N SER A 93 -14.15 2.10 0.42
CA SER A 93 -14.73 3.16 -0.42
C SER A 93 -13.81 4.37 -0.44
N PHE A 94 -13.15 4.59 -1.58
CA PHE A 94 -12.37 5.79 -1.84
C PHE A 94 -13.17 6.76 -2.71
N ASN A 95 -13.42 7.96 -2.19
CA ASN A 95 -14.14 9.00 -2.90
C ASN A 95 -13.28 10.24 -3.02
N TYR A 96 -13.26 10.86 -4.21
CA TYR A 96 -12.62 12.15 -4.44
C TYR A 96 -13.51 13.07 -5.28
N THR A 97 -13.84 14.22 -4.73
CA THR A 97 -14.69 15.26 -5.31
C THR A 97 -13.97 16.59 -5.55
N GLY A 98 -12.64 16.63 -5.33
CA GLY A 98 -11.83 17.82 -5.56
C GLY A 98 -11.70 18.20 -7.04
N THR A 99 -11.12 19.38 -7.28
CA THR A 99 -10.97 19.97 -8.62
C THR A 99 -9.76 19.46 -9.40
N ASN A 100 -8.72 19.00 -8.70
CA ASN A 100 -7.55 18.37 -9.30
C ASN A 100 -7.83 16.89 -9.58
N THR A 101 -6.77 16.10 -9.78
CA THR A 101 -6.83 14.64 -9.92
C THR A 101 -5.85 13.98 -8.95
N VAL A 102 -6.22 12.79 -8.47
CA VAL A 102 -5.37 11.98 -7.60
C VAL A 102 -4.38 11.19 -8.46
N ALA A 103 -3.09 11.30 -8.14
CA ALA A 103 -2.01 10.53 -8.75
C ALA A 103 -1.76 9.22 -8.01
N ALA A 104 -1.86 9.23 -6.69
CA ALA A 104 -1.69 8.03 -5.88
C ALA A 104 -2.51 8.07 -4.59
N LEU A 105 -2.95 6.88 -4.16
CA LEU A 105 -3.46 6.60 -2.83
C LEU A 105 -2.49 5.62 -2.16
N ILE A 106 -1.96 6.00 -1.00
CA ILE A 106 -1.04 5.17 -0.22
C ILE A 106 -1.70 4.91 1.14
N ILE A 107 -1.81 3.64 1.49
CA ILE A 107 -2.39 3.16 2.74
C ILE A 107 -1.25 2.52 3.54
N ASP A 108 -0.88 3.14 4.66
CA ASP A 108 0.16 2.66 5.57
C ASP A 108 -0.50 2.15 6.87
N THR A 109 -0.46 0.84 7.04
CA THR A 109 -1.19 0.15 8.11
C THR A 109 -0.38 0.06 9.40
N ILE A 110 0.93 0.25 9.33
CA ILE A 110 1.86 0.05 10.45
C ILE A 110 1.51 0.89 11.68
N PRO A 111 1.20 2.20 11.56
CA PRO A 111 0.88 3.00 12.73
C PRO A 111 -0.48 2.63 13.36
N GLY A 112 -1.34 1.92 12.62
CA GLY A 112 -2.59 1.35 13.14
C GLY A 112 -2.45 -0.04 13.73
N ASN A 113 -1.23 -0.61 13.77
CA ASN A 113 -0.98 -1.98 14.20
C ASN A 113 -1.82 -3.01 13.42
N THR A 114 -1.97 -2.77 12.13
CA THR A 114 -2.68 -3.63 11.17
C THR A 114 -1.71 -3.98 10.04
N VAL A 115 -1.94 -5.07 9.33
CA VAL A 115 -1.21 -5.45 8.12
C VAL A 115 -2.19 -5.78 7.00
N PHE A 116 -1.75 -5.68 5.75
CA PHE A 116 -2.45 -6.30 4.63
C PHE A 116 -2.08 -7.77 4.55
N ASP A 117 -3.09 -8.64 4.41
CA ASP A 117 -2.92 -10.06 4.12
C ASP A 117 -3.32 -10.35 2.68
N ILE A 118 -2.34 -10.73 1.86
CA ILE A 118 -2.59 -11.13 0.48
C ILE A 118 -2.46 -12.64 0.38
N LEU A 119 -3.48 -13.32 -0.12
CA LEU A 119 -3.38 -14.74 -0.44
C LEU A 119 -2.95 -14.89 -1.92
N PRO A 120 -1.66 -15.16 -2.21
CA PRO A 120 -1.15 -15.17 -3.58
C PRO A 120 -1.65 -16.37 -4.41
N ASP A 121 -2.10 -17.45 -3.76
CA ASP A 121 -2.64 -18.64 -4.41
C ASP A 121 -3.84 -19.20 -3.63
N LEU A 122 -5.06 -19.01 -4.17
CA LEU A 122 -6.33 -19.52 -3.60
C LEU A 122 -6.34 -21.05 -3.39
N ASN A 123 -5.42 -21.80 -4.02
CA ASN A 123 -5.31 -23.25 -3.93
C ASN A 123 -3.95 -23.73 -3.39
N GLY A 124 -3.08 -22.81 -2.94
CA GLY A 124 -1.72 -23.10 -2.48
C GLY A 124 -1.63 -23.20 -0.95
N PRO A 125 -0.66 -23.96 -0.39
CA PRO A 125 -0.50 -24.07 1.05
C PRO A 125 0.29 -22.89 1.63
N PHE A 126 -0.28 -21.68 1.69
CA PHE A 126 0.36 -20.54 2.35
C PHE A 126 -0.68 -19.61 2.99
N GLN A 127 -0.83 -19.78 4.30
CA GLN A 127 -1.26 -18.73 5.22
C GLN A 127 -0.14 -18.59 6.24
N THR A 128 0.29 -17.36 6.54
CA THR A 128 1.04 -17.09 7.77
C THR A 128 0.26 -17.68 8.95
N PRO A 129 0.87 -18.48 9.86
CA PRO A 129 0.15 -19.05 10.98
C PRO A 129 -0.56 -17.96 11.80
N GLY A 130 -1.89 -18.01 11.86
CA GLY A 130 -2.72 -16.99 12.49
C GLY A 130 -3.35 -15.97 11.54
N SER A 131 -3.02 -16.01 10.24
CA SER A 131 -3.70 -15.28 9.16
C SER A 131 -4.90 -16.06 8.65
N ALA A 132 -6.01 -15.39 8.34
CA ALA A 132 -7.24 -15.99 7.86
C ALA A 132 -7.39 -15.90 6.32
N ASP A 133 -8.54 -15.42 5.83
CA ASP A 133 -8.95 -15.39 4.42
C ASP A 133 -8.32 -14.18 3.68
N GLY A 134 -6.99 -14.16 3.59
CA GLY A 134 -6.24 -13.14 2.85
C GLY A 134 -6.80 -12.89 1.45
N TRP A 135 -6.81 -11.63 1.01
CA TRP A 135 -7.40 -11.25 -0.28
C TRP A 135 -6.61 -10.14 -0.96
N HIS A 136 -6.26 -10.38 -2.23
CA HIS A 136 -5.56 -9.38 -3.03
C HIS A 136 -6.43 -8.17 -3.33
N PHE A 137 -5.80 -7.07 -3.74
CA PHE A 137 -6.56 -5.89 -4.14
C PHE A 137 -7.47 -6.22 -5.33
N GLN A 138 -8.76 -5.92 -5.21
CA GLN A 138 -9.70 -6.11 -6.30
C GLN A 138 -10.67 -4.92 -6.37
N THR A 139 -10.72 -4.23 -7.51
CA THR A 139 -11.76 -3.22 -7.74
C THR A 139 -13.13 -3.89 -7.89
N VAL A 140 -14.09 -3.46 -7.08
CA VAL A 140 -15.48 -3.95 -7.08
C VAL A 140 -16.37 -3.04 -7.92
N PHE A 141 -16.20 -1.72 -7.78
CA PHE A 141 -16.94 -0.73 -8.57
C PHE A 141 -16.12 0.55 -8.76
N GLY A 142 -16.53 1.37 -9.73
CA GLY A 142 -15.81 2.58 -10.10
C GLY A 142 -14.59 2.31 -10.98
N VAL A 143 -13.69 3.28 -11.05
CA VAL A 143 -12.46 3.19 -11.86
C VAL A 143 -11.29 2.83 -10.95
N GLY A 144 -10.69 1.66 -11.17
CA GLY A 144 -9.50 1.20 -10.46
C GLY A 144 -8.22 1.95 -10.83
N PRO A 145 -7.07 1.65 -10.17
CA PRO A 145 -5.76 2.15 -10.56
C PRO A 145 -5.38 1.76 -11.99
N THR A 146 -4.58 2.59 -12.67
CA THR A 146 -4.08 2.28 -14.02
C THR A 146 -2.83 1.42 -14.01
N ARG A 147 -2.14 1.35 -12.86
CA ARG A 147 -1.02 0.44 -12.62
C ARG A 147 -1.46 -0.71 -11.72
N ALA A 148 -0.69 -1.79 -11.76
CA ALA A 148 -0.84 -2.87 -10.80
C ALA A 148 -0.71 -2.30 -9.37
N PRO A 149 -1.60 -2.68 -8.43
CA PRO A 149 -1.45 -2.33 -7.02
C PRO A 149 -0.11 -2.83 -6.47
N GLU A 150 0.55 -2.01 -5.66
CA GLU A 150 1.87 -2.33 -5.10
C GLU A 150 1.77 -2.55 -3.59
N TYR A 151 2.08 -3.78 -3.16
CA TYR A 151 2.29 -4.13 -1.76
C TYR A 151 3.77 -3.94 -1.38
N SER A 152 4.04 -3.32 -0.24
CA SER A 152 5.40 -3.01 0.23
C SER A 152 5.50 -3.05 1.75
N VAL A 153 6.72 -2.93 2.26
CA VAL A 153 7.04 -3.09 3.69
C VAL A 153 6.64 -4.50 4.16
N PRO A 154 7.36 -5.55 3.72
CA PRO A 154 7.03 -6.91 4.12
C PRO A 154 7.16 -7.07 5.64
N ILE A 155 6.16 -7.67 6.27
CA ILE A 155 6.09 -7.89 7.72
C ILE A 155 6.48 -9.31 8.07
N ASP A 156 5.94 -10.28 7.33
CA ASP A 156 6.41 -11.66 7.37
C ASP A 156 6.90 -12.09 5.98
N ILE A 157 8.21 -12.24 5.85
CA ILE A 157 8.87 -12.74 4.64
C ILE A 157 8.92 -14.28 4.57
N SER A 158 8.57 -14.98 5.65
CA SER A 158 8.61 -16.44 5.71
C SER A 158 7.56 -17.07 4.79
N ARG A 159 6.42 -16.39 4.63
CA ARG A 159 5.34 -16.72 3.70
C ARG A 159 5.16 -15.69 2.60
N GLY A 160 5.51 -14.42 2.85
CA GLY A 160 5.52 -13.36 1.85
C GLY A 160 4.13 -12.83 1.48
N ASP A 161 3.16 -13.02 2.36
CA ASP A 161 1.75 -12.63 2.25
C ASP A 161 1.40 -11.39 3.09
N LEU A 162 2.24 -10.99 4.05
CA LEU A 162 1.94 -9.86 4.95
C LEU A 162 2.73 -8.59 4.64
N PHE A 163 2.00 -7.49 4.46
CA PHE A 163 2.57 -6.21 4.04
C PHE A 163 2.03 -5.03 4.85
N GLY A 164 2.89 -4.08 5.18
CA GLY A 164 2.52 -2.87 5.92
C GLY A 164 1.92 -1.76 5.05
N ARG A 165 1.95 -1.91 3.73
CA ARG A 165 1.56 -0.83 2.82
C ARG A 165 1.00 -1.34 1.51
N LEU A 166 -0.09 -0.69 1.08
CA LEU A 166 -0.68 -0.78 -0.25
C LEU A 166 -0.61 0.58 -0.95
N SER A 167 -0.12 0.62 -2.19
CA SER A 167 -0.07 1.82 -3.01
C SER A 167 -0.81 1.62 -4.33
N LEU A 168 -1.69 2.55 -4.66
CA LEU A 168 -2.51 2.58 -5.87
C LEU A 168 -2.13 3.80 -6.71
N PHE A 169 -1.94 3.63 -8.02
CA PHE A 169 -1.44 4.67 -8.90
C PHE A 169 -2.33 4.88 -10.13
N TRP A 170 -2.49 6.14 -10.53
CA TRP A 170 -3.20 6.56 -11.74
C TRP A 170 -2.32 7.46 -12.60
N ASP A 171 -2.04 7.04 -13.83
CA ASP A 171 -1.18 7.77 -14.78
C ASP A 171 -1.87 9.00 -15.39
N THR A 172 -3.21 8.98 -15.43
CA THR A 172 -4.04 10.06 -16.00
C THR A 172 -4.90 10.76 -14.96
N GLY A 173 -4.77 10.38 -13.69
CA GLY A 173 -5.55 10.97 -12.60
C GLY A 173 -6.84 10.22 -12.27
N PHE A 174 -7.14 10.12 -10.98
CA PHE A 174 -8.41 9.62 -10.47
C PHE A 174 -9.31 10.75 -9.98
N ARG A 175 -10.62 10.62 -10.26
CA ARG A 175 -11.73 11.40 -9.71
C ARG A 175 -12.96 10.52 -9.58
N GLY A 176 -13.80 10.82 -8.61
CA GLY A 176 -15.04 10.09 -8.35
C GLY A 176 -14.87 9.03 -7.28
N LEU A 177 -15.58 7.93 -7.45
CA LEU A 177 -15.75 6.89 -6.43
C LEU A 177 -15.14 5.57 -6.92
N MET A 178 -14.41 4.89 -6.04
CA MET A 178 -13.89 3.54 -6.24
C MET A 178 -14.21 2.69 -5.01
N GLY A 179 -14.78 1.51 -5.26
CA GLY A 179 -14.93 0.45 -4.27
C GLY A 179 -13.90 -0.63 -4.53
N PHE A 180 -13.21 -1.10 -3.50
CA PHE A 180 -12.24 -2.19 -3.65
C PHE A 180 -12.21 -3.12 -2.43
N LEU A 181 -11.85 -4.37 -2.66
CA LEU A 181 -11.46 -5.32 -1.62
C LEU A 181 -9.95 -5.23 -1.42
N ALA A 182 -9.52 -5.27 -0.17
CA ALA A 182 -8.16 -5.47 0.27
C ALA A 182 -8.26 -5.96 1.71
N ASP A 183 -7.66 -7.11 1.99
CA ASP A 183 -7.79 -7.71 3.30
C ASP A 183 -6.74 -7.19 4.29
N THR A 184 -7.14 -7.11 5.57
CA THR A 184 -6.30 -6.66 6.67
C THR A 184 -6.45 -7.52 7.92
N GLU A 185 -5.37 -7.63 8.68
CA GLU A 185 -5.20 -8.42 9.93
C GLU A 185 -4.53 -7.59 11.04
#